data_AF-A0A0D3DB63-F1
#
_entry.id   AF-A0A0D3DB63-F1
#
_cell.length_a   1.000
_cell.length_b   1.000
_cell.length_c   1.000
_cell.angle_alpha   90.00
_cell.angle_beta   90.00
_cell.angle_gamma   90.00
#
_symmetry.space_group_name_H-M   'P 1'
#
loop_
_entity.id
_entity.type
_entity.pdbx_description
1 polymer ?
#
loop_
_entity_poly.entity_id
_entity_poly.type
_entity_poly.pdbx_seq_one_letter_code
_entity_poly.pdbx_strand_id
1 'polypeptide(L)'
;MPFDFSEATVTSPVPDEDVTVASEKDELTLGEIINIKLVESGEKDNLMELVRDRLVESGRKDGMRVACREHVKKKGRKDVAVDELIRVITPKSRASVPDAVKQELLNRIQNFIGSAAP
;
A
#
# COMPACT_ATOMS: atom_id res chain seq x y z
N MET A 1 -54.67 -30.99 10.51
CA MET A 1 -54.00 -30.18 11.55
C MET A 1 -53.99 -28.73 11.08
N PRO A 2 -54.68 -27.80 11.76
CA PRO A 2 -54.74 -26.40 11.38
C PRO A 2 -53.55 -25.63 11.99
N PHE A 3 -52.88 -24.83 11.16
CA PHE A 3 -51.92 -23.83 11.62
C PHE A 3 -52.64 -22.57 12.10
N ASP A 4 -52.03 -21.98 13.13
CA ASP A 4 -52.59 -21.00 14.06
C ASP A 4 -52.97 -19.64 13.45
N PHE A 5 -53.91 -18.98 14.12
CA PHE A 5 -54.53 -17.69 13.79
C PHE A 5 -54.25 -16.71 14.92
N SER A 6 -53.53 -15.61 14.68
CA SER A 6 -53.65 -14.34 15.43
C SER A 6 -52.79 -13.27 14.72
N GLU A 7 -53.36 -12.36 13.93
CA GLU A 7 -54.06 -11.10 14.28
C GLU A 7 -53.13 -9.89 14.02
N ALA A 8 -53.25 -9.26 12.84
CA ALA A 8 -53.96 -7.99 12.56
C ALA A 8 -53.22 -6.73 13.07
N THR A 9 -52.43 -6.09 12.20
CA THR A 9 -52.72 -4.80 11.54
C THR A 9 -52.90 -3.58 12.45
N VAL A 10 -51.92 -2.66 12.44
CA VAL A 10 -52.19 -1.22 12.36
C VAL A 10 -51.28 -0.58 11.32
N THR A 11 -51.94 0.16 10.45
CA THR A 11 -51.50 0.79 9.20
C THR A 11 -51.02 2.24 9.47
N SER A 12 -49.85 2.56 8.89
CA SER A 12 -49.39 3.86 8.30
C SER A 12 -49.11 5.08 9.20
N PRO A 13 -48.31 6.10 8.77
CA PRO A 13 -47.82 6.40 7.40
C PRO A 13 -46.31 6.72 7.24
N VAL A 14 -45.79 6.56 6.02
CA VAL A 14 -44.62 7.28 5.44
C VAL A 14 -45.14 8.58 4.78
N PRO A 15 -44.38 9.65 4.43
CA PRO A 15 -42.96 9.73 4.01
C PRO A 15 -42.23 11.06 4.37
N ASP A 16 -41.04 11.28 3.75
CA ASP A 16 -40.31 12.55 3.55
C ASP A 16 -39.32 13.01 4.63
N GLU A 17 -38.20 12.30 4.77
CA GLU A 17 -36.92 12.96 5.05
C GLU A 17 -36.03 12.78 3.80
N ASP A 18 -36.12 13.75 2.90
CA ASP A 18 -35.09 14.05 1.92
C ASP A 18 -33.81 14.39 2.69
N VAL A 19 -32.97 13.40 2.98
CA VAL A 19 -31.55 13.66 3.23
C VAL A 19 -30.87 13.72 1.86
N THR A 20 -31.17 14.80 1.12
CA THR A 20 -30.13 15.39 0.29
C THR A 20 -29.13 16.07 1.22
N VAL A 21 -27.88 16.11 0.77
CA VAL A 21 -26.67 16.56 1.49
C VAL A 21 -26.11 15.46 2.41
N ALA A 22 -25.05 14.75 2.03
CA ALA A 22 -23.81 15.33 1.58
C ALA A 22 -23.17 14.52 0.44
N SER A 23 -22.92 15.20 -0.69
CA SER A 23 -21.69 14.95 -1.42
C SER A 23 -20.57 15.42 -0.50
N GLU A 24 -20.16 14.54 0.41
CA GLU A 24 -18.85 14.63 1.04
C GLU A 24 -17.88 14.42 -0.11
N LYS A 25 -17.46 15.53 -0.75
CA LYS A 25 -16.16 15.55 -1.37
C LYS A 25 -15.22 15.27 -0.22
N ASP A 26 -14.86 13.99 -0.05
CA ASP A 26 -13.69 13.61 0.73
C ASP A 26 -12.60 14.60 0.31
N GLU A 27 -12.29 15.53 1.21
CA GLU A 27 -11.32 16.57 0.95
C GLU A 27 -9.97 15.85 0.94
N LEU A 28 -9.65 15.29 -0.24
CA LEU A 28 -8.46 14.48 -0.47
C LEU A 28 -7.29 15.26 0.11
N THR A 29 -6.60 14.64 1.05
CA THR A 29 -5.45 15.26 1.68
C THR A 29 -4.43 15.62 0.60
N LEU A 30 -3.61 16.64 0.84
CA LEU A 30 -2.59 17.05 -0.14
C LEU A 30 -1.69 15.88 -0.57
N GLY A 31 -1.42 14.94 0.32
CA GLY A 31 -0.68 13.71 0.03
C GLY A 31 -1.42 12.76 -0.92
N GLU A 32 -2.74 12.62 -0.79
CA GLU A 32 -3.56 11.83 -1.71
C GLU A 32 -3.63 12.49 -3.09
N ILE A 33 -3.78 13.81 -3.15
CA ILE A 33 -3.77 14.57 -4.41
C ILE A 33 -2.42 14.40 -5.13
N ILE A 34 -1.30 14.49 -4.40
CA ILE A 34 0.03 14.25 -4.95
C ILE A 34 0.15 12.81 -5.46
N ASN A 35 -0.29 11.81 -4.70
CA ASN A 35 -0.23 10.41 -5.11
C ASN A 35 -1.11 10.16 -6.35
N ILE A 36 -2.31 10.75 -6.44
CA ILE A 36 -3.17 10.68 -7.63
C ILE A 36 -2.43 11.26 -8.84
N LYS A 37 -1.87 12.48 -8.74
CA LYS A 37 -1.11 13.09 -9.84
C LYS A 37 0.12 12.28 -10.25
N LEU A 38 0.85 11.69 -9.29
CA LEU A 38 1.99 10.82 -9.59
C LEU A 38 1.56 9.53 -10.28
N VAL A 39 0.39 8.99 -9.95
CA VAL A 39 -0.17 7.79 -10.62
C VAL A 39 -0.64 8.14 -12.04
N GLU A 40 -1.45 9.18 -12.18
CA GLU A 40 -2.06 9.57 -13.47
C GLU A 40 -1.01 10.01 -14.50
N SER A 41 0.07 10.67 -14.05
CA SER A 41 1.19 11.04 -14.92
C SER A 41 2.11 9.87 -15.29
N GLY A 42 1.97 8.70 -14.64
CA GLY A 42 2.88 7.57 -14.77
C GLY A 42 4.22 7.75 -14.04
N GLU A 43 4.45 8.90 -13.39
CA GLU A 43 5.71 9.15 -12.68
C GLU A 43 5.93 8.19 -11.51
N LYS A 44 4.85 7.70 -10.89
CA LYS A 44 4.94 6.64 -9.88
C LYS A 44 5.59 5.37 -10.41
N ASP A 45 5.31 4.97 -11.65
CA ASP A 45 5.90 3.78 -12.25
C ASP A 45 7.38 4.01 -12.55
N ASN A 46 7.76 5.20 -13.04
CA ASN A 46 9.16 5.60 -13.23
C ASN A 46 9.94 5.60 -11.90
N LEU A 47 9.33 6.09 -10.82
CA LEU A 47 9.91 6.07 -9.47
C LEU A 47 10.06 4.63 -8.96
N MET A 48 9.07 3.77 -9.24
CA MET A 48 9.13 2.36 -8.86
C MET A 48 10.22 1.61 -9.62
N GLU A 49 10.40 1.90 -10.91
CA GLU A 49 11.47 1.34 -11.74
C GLU A 49 12.84 1.80 -11.26
N LEU A 50 13.04 3.11 -11.02
CA LEU A 50 14.29 3.65 -10.46
C LEU A 50 14.66 2.94 -9.16
N VAL A 51 13.69 2.75 -8.27
CA VAL A 51 13.91 2.01 -7.01
C VAL A 51 14.34 0.58 -7.30
N ARG A 52 13.66 -0.12 -8.22
CA ARG A 52 14.03 -1.50 -8.57
C ARG A 52 15.46 -1.57 -9.10
N ASP A 53 15.85 -0.68 -10.01
CA ASP A 53 17.19 -0.65 -10.61
C ASP A 53 18.26 -0.36 -9.56
N ARG A 54 18.07 0.68 -8.74
CA ARG A 54 18.98 0.99 -7.64
C ARG A 54 19.09 -0.14 -6.62
N LEU A 55 18.01 -0.86 -6.36
CA LEU A 55 18.02 -2.02 -5.46
C LEU A 55 18.73 -3.23 -6.06
N VAL A 56 18.78 -3.35 -7.39
CA VAL A 56 19.59 -4.35 -8.08
C VAL A 56 21.06 -3.96 -8.06
N GLU A 57 21.39 -2.71 -8.42
CA GLU A 57 22.75 -2.17 -8.45
C GLU A 57 23.44 -2.17 -7.07
N SER A 58 22.69 -1.84 -6.01
CA SER A 58 23.20 -1.82 -4.62
C SER A 58 23.46 -3.20 -4.02
N GLY A 59 23.29 -4.29 -4.78
CA GLY A 59 23.56 -5.65 -4.30
C GLY A 59 22.58 -6.14 -3.23
N ARG A 60 21.46 -5.43 -3.01
CA ARG A 60 20.45 -5.81 -2.00
C ARG A 60 19.92 -7.22 -2.26
N LYS A 61 19.71 -7.57 -3.54
CA LYS A 61 19.25 -8.91 -3.94
C LYS A 61 20.22 -10.00 -3.47
N ASP A 62 21.53 -9.74 -3.53
CA ASP A 62 22.56 -10.65 -3.07
C ASP A 62 22.64 -10.70 -1.54
N GLY A 63 22.53 -9.54 -0.87
CA GLY A 63 22.40 -9.47 0.58
C GLY A 63 21.21 -10.30 1.11
N MET A 64 20.07 -10.26 0.41
CA MET A 64 18.91 -11.09 0.75
C MET A 64 19.16 -12.59 0.54
N ARG A 65 19.85 -12.97 -0.55
CA ARG A 65 20.23 -14.38 -0.81
C ARG A 65 21.18 -14.91 0.26
N VAL A 66 22.16 -14.10 0.68
CA VAL A 66 23.10 -14.45 1.75
C VAL A 66 22.35 -14.59 3.08
N ALA A 67 21.54 -13.61 3.46
CA ALA A 67 20.75 -13.65 4.69
C ALA A 67 19.80 -14.84 4.75
N CYS A 68 19.17 -15.20 3.62
CA CYS A 68 18.36 -16.40 3.47
C CYS A 68 19.18 -17.67 3.76
N ARG A 69 20.32 -17.81 3.07
CA ARG A 69 21.19 -18.98 3.19
C ARG A 69 21.72 -19.16 4.61
N GLU A 70 22.11 -18.07 5.27
CA GLU A 70 22.54 -18.08 6.67
C GLU A 70 21.41 -18.49 7.62
N HIS A 71 20.20 -17.97 7.39
CA HIS A 71 19.04 -18.32 8.22
C HIS A 71 18.69 -19.80 8.09
N VAL A 72 18.68 -20.34 6.86
CA VAL A 72 18.46 -21.76 6.59
C VAL A 72 19.56 -22.63 7.18
N LYS A 73 20.83 -22.18 7.12
CA LYS A 73 21.96 -22.91 7.71
C LYS A 73 21.89 -22.95 9.24
N LYS A 74 21.47 -21.87 9.89
CA LYS A 74 21.34 -21.79 11.36
C LYS A 74 20.20 -22.62 11.90
N LYS A 75 19.04 -22.58 11.23
CA LYS A 75 17.81 -23.22 11.72
C LYS A 75 17.66 -24.67 11.28
N GLY A 76 18.31 -25.05 10.18
CA GLY A 76 18.17 -26.37 9.56
C GLY A 76 17.09 -26.36 8.48
N ARG A 77 17.37 -27.03 7.34
CA ARG A 77 16.52 -26.99 6.14
C ARG A 77 15.09 -27.52 6.35
N LYS A 78 14.86 -28.32 7.40
CA LYS A 78 13.57 -28.94 7.70
C LYS A 78 12.64 -28.05 8.54
N ASP A 79 13.19 -27.02 9.19
CA ASP A 79 12.48 -26.19 10.17
C ASP A 79 12.20 -24.77 9.66
N VAL A 80 12.43 -24.51 8.37
CA VAL A 80 12.28 -23.18 7.76
C VAL A 80 11.10 -23.18 6.80
N ALA A 81 10.04 -22.48 7.20
CA ALA A 81 8.92 -22.15 6.32
C ALA A 81 9.24 -20.89 5.49
N VAL A 82 8.63 -20.79 4.30
CA VAL A 82 8.77 -19.61 3.43
C VAL A 82 8.24 -18.34 4.13
N ASP A 83 7.11 -18.44 4.83
CA ASP A 83 6.53 -17.32 5.58
C ASP A 83 7.45 -16.80 6.68
N GLU A 84 8.15 -17.69 7.37
CA GLU A 84 9.15 -17.30 8.36
C GLU A 84 10.32 -16.58 7.71
N LEU A 85 10.80 -17.12 6.59
CA LEU A 85 11.87 -16.50 5.84
C LEU A 85 11.49 -15.10 5.36
N ILE A 86 10.24 -14.90 4.92
CA ILE A 86 9.69 -13.58 4.56
C ILE A 86 9.71 -12.66 5.78
N ARG A 87 9.21 -13.11 6.95
CA ARG A 87 9.20 -12.32 8.19
C ARG A 87 10.59 -11.86 8.62
N VAL A 88 11.61 -12.70 8.44
CA VAL A 88 12.98 -12.39 8.85
C VAL A 88 13.73 -11.54 7.81
N ILE A 89 13.53 -11.79 6.51
CA ILE A 89 14.26 -11.11 5.44
C ILE A 89 13.64 -9.76 5.10
N THR A 90 12.31 -9.61 5.12
CA THR A 90 11.62 -8.35 4.76
C THR A 90 12.13 -7.12 5.52
N PRO A 91 12.29 -7.14 6.86
CA PRO A 91 12.81 -5.97 7.57
C PRO A 91 14.26 -5.65 7.18
N LYS A 92 15.12 -6.65 7.00
CA LYS A 92 16.50 -6.46 6.52
C LYS A 92 16.55 -5.88 5.12
N SER A 93 15.67 -6.37 4.26
CA SER A 93 15.50 -5.91 2.89
C SER A 93 15.03 -4.45 2.81
N ARG A 94 14.16 -4.02 3.73
CA ARG A 94 13.72 -2.62 3.86
C ARG A 94 14.81 -1.72 4.45
N ALA A 95 15.56 -2.21 5.44
CA ALA A 95 16.68 -1.47 6.04
C ALA A 95 17.88 -1.32 5.09
N SER A 96 18.06 -2.25 4.17
CA SER A 96 19.14 -2.23 3.18
C SER A 96 18.94 -1.18 2.08
N VAL A 97 17.82 -0.46 2.06
CA VAL A 97 17.60 0.64 1.10
C VAL A 97 18.50 1.82 1.50
N PRO A 98 19.50 2.20 0.68
CA PRO A 98 20.40 3.30 1.01
C PRO A 98 19.65 4.63 1.10
N ASP A 99 20.09 5.52 1.99
CA ASP A 99 19.47 6.85 2.12
C ASP A 99 19.61 7.68 0.85
N ALA A 100 20.68 7.48 0.07
CA ALA A 100 20.85 8.10 -1.24
C ALA A 100 19.66 7.82 -2.19
N VAL A 101 19.13 6.59 -2.18
CA VAL A 101 17.97 6.21 -3.02
C VAL A 101 16.71 6.91 -2.52
N LYS A 102 16.53 7.03 -1.20
CA LYS A 102 15.40 7.78 -0.60
C LYS A 102 15.47 9.26 -0.96
N GLN A 103 16.67 9.84 -0.93
CA GLN A 103 16.90 11.24 -1.31
C GLN A 103 16.62 11.46 -2.80
N GLU A 104 17.05 10.55 -3.67
CA GLU A 104 16.78 10.60 -5.12
C GLU A 104 15.27 10.56 -5.40
N LEU A 105 14.53 9.68 -4.71
CA LEU A 105 13.06 9.63 -4.76
C LEU A 105 12.40 10.93 -4.30
N LEU A 106 12.79 11.44 -3.13
CA LEU A 106 12.23 12.66 -2.57
C LEU A 106 12.48 13.85 -3.50
N ASN A 107 13.69 13.96 -4.06
CA ASN A 107 14.06 15.03 -4.97
C ASN A 107 13.22 14.95 -6.26
N ARG A 108 13.03 13.76 -6.85
CA ARG A 108 12.13 13.61 -8.00
C ARG A 108 10.68 14.00 -7.67
N ILE A 109 10.15 13.57 -6.53
CA ILE A 109 8.79 13.93 -6.13
C ILE A 109 8.67 15.46 -5.95
N GLN A 110 9.64 16.09 -5.31
CA GLN A 110 9.67 17.55 -5.13
C GLN A 110 9.76 18.29 -6.48
N ASN A 111 10.63 17.83 -7.39
CA ASN A 111 10.75 18.41 -8.73
C ASN A 111 9.47 18.22 -9.54
N PHE A 112 8.81 17.07 -9.42
CA PHE A 112 7.53 16.81 -10.07
C PHE A 112 6.45 17.77 -9.55
N ILE A 113 6.35 17.96 -8.23
CA ILE A 113 5.41 18.92 -7.63
C ILE A 113 5.73 20.35 -8.06
N GLY A 114 7.02 20.73 -8.06
CA GLY A 114 7.48 22.06 -8.46
C GLY A 114 7.29 22.35 -9.96
N SER A 115 7.40 21.33 -10.81
CA SER A 115 7.14 21.42 -12.25
C SER A 115 5.65 21.32 -12.60
N ALA A 116 4.83 20.72 -11.74
CA ALA A 116 3.39 20.59 -11.91
C ALA A 116 2.59 21.73 -11.25
N ALA A 117 3.28 22.64 -10.55
CA ALA A 117 2.74 23.91 -10.07
C ALA A 117 2.85 24.94 -11.20
N PRO A 118 1.75 25.61 -11.59
CA PRO A 118 1.78 26.69 -12.59
C PRO A 118 2.52 27.94 -12.09
#